data_AF-D9XQ01-F1
#
_entry.id   AF-D9XQ01-F1
#
_cell.length_a   1.000
_cell.length_b   1.000
_cell.length_c   1.000
_cell.angle_alpha   90.00
_cell.angle_beta   90.00
_cell.angle_gamma   90.00
#
_symmetry.space_group_name_H-M   'P 1'
#
loop_
_entity.id
_entity.type
_entity.pdbx_description
1 polymer ?
#
loop_
_entity_poly.entity_id
_entity_poly.type
_entity_poly.pdbx_seq_one_letter_code
_entity_poly.pdbx_strand_id
1 'polypeptide(L)'
;MRVVRGYDAGIEAALTDKVTAERDEELRVFLSEMRLVKDDFEIGELQKAVDSTVRGFEDVVKVLDKAEATSERYIEGTFFLRARVEGNDVGYGSICAAGPHACTLHWVRNDGPVRSGELLLLDAGVETHTYYTADVTRTLPIDGTYNALQKKIYDAVYDAQEAGIAAVKPGAKYRDFHDAAQRVLAERLVEWGLVEGPVERVLELGLQRRWTLHGTGHMLGMDVHDCAVARTETYVDGTLEPGMVLTVEPGLYFQTDDLTVPEEYRGIGVRIEDDLLHRGRQPEPVRRAAPPVRRGRGVDGRPEGLTRRTRAGYARVPGPRYTATSGASSRHLRILSKLTTAPPRPGLLPMWTWSASSRMSHRPRPCSASDGTTRAGGRERFPAVPGKPGPASATSMRHFSPSR
;
A
#
# COMPACT_ATOMS: atom_id res chain seq x y z
N MET A 1 -32.37 9.50 -17.70
CA MET A 1 -31.56 8.31 -17.38
C MET A 1 -30.21 8.79 -16.84
N ARG A 2 -29.35 7.88 -16.36
CA ARG A 2 -27.95 8.17 -15.98
C ARG A 2 -27.09 6.98 -16.43
N VAL A 3 -25.84 7.21 -16.85
CA VAL A 3 -24.93 6.13 -17.26
C VAL A 3 -23.49 6.46 -16.88
N VAL A 4 -22.68 5.43 -16.59
CA VAL A 4 -21.22 5.57 -16.50
C VAL A 4 -20.62 5.26 -17.87
N ARG A 5 -20.02 6.27 -18.51
CA ARG A 5 -19.46 6.17 -19.87
C ARG A 5 -18.10 5.48 -19.89
N GLY A 6 -17.74 4.91 -21.03
CA GLY A 6 -16.47 4.22 -21.30
C GLY A 6 -16.49 2.72 -21.05
N TYR A 7 -17.63 2.14 -20.63
CA TYR A 7 -17.71 0.74 -20.21
C TYR A 7 -18.60 -0.13 -21.11
N ASP A 8 -19.70 0.40 -21.65
CA ASP A 8 -20.62 -0.34 -22.52
C ASP A 8 -21.13 0.53 -23.67
N ALA A 9 -20.58 0.31 -24.86
CA ALA A 9 -20.93 1.05 -26.07
C ALA A 9 -22.39 0.86 -26.50
N GLY A 10 -23.01 -0.28 -26.17
CA GLY A 10 -24.40 -0.57 -26.52
C GLY A 10 -25.37 0.23 -25.65
N ILE A 11 -25.12 0.27 -24.33
CA ILE A 11 -25.88 1.09 -23.39
C ILE A 11 -25.72 2.57 -23.73
N GLU A 12 -24.50 3.03 -24.00
CA GLU A 12 -24.25 4.43 -24.38
C GLU A 12 -25.00 4.82 -25.65
N ALA A 13 -24.95 3.99 -26.70
CA ALA A 13 -25.67 4.24 -27.94
C ALA A 13 -27.20 4.30 -27.73
N ALA A 14 -27.75 3.43 -26.88
CA ALA A 14 -29.19 3.41 -26.56
C ALA A 14 -29.66 4.63 -25.75
N LEU A 15 -28.73 5.32 -25.09
CA LEU A 15 -28.98 6.43 -24.17
C LEU A 15 -28.48 7.79 -24.65
N THR A 16 -27.82 7.89 -25.80
CA THR A 16 -27.15 9.11 -26.33
C THR A 16 -27.94 10.42 -26.10
N ASP A 17 -29.24 10.45 -26.42
CA ASP A 17 -30.08 11.65 -26.29
C ASP A 17 -30.99 11.64 -25.04
N LYS A 18 -30.78 10.69 -24.13
CA LYS A 18 -31.62 10.44 -22.93
C LYS A 18 -30.88 10.70 -21.61
N VAL A 19 -29.61 11.08 -21.69
CA VAL A 19 -28.73 11.41 -20.55
C VAL A 19 -28.06 12.76 -20.77
N THR A 20 -27.57 13.36 -19.69
CA THR A 20 -26.74 14.58 -19.75
C THR A 20 -25.46 14.32 -18.97
N ALA A 21 -24.37 15.00 -19.34
CA ALA A 21 -23.08 14.86 -18.63
C ALA A 21 -23.21 15.16 -17.14
N GLU A 22 -24.01 16.18 -16.77
CA GLU A 22 -24.32 16.52 -15.38
C GLU A 22 -24.96 15.35 -14.62
N ARG A 23 -25.95 14.67 -15.23
CA ARG A 23 -26.65 13.55 -14.60
C ARG A 23 -25.80 12.28 -14.54
N ASP A 24 -24.89 12.10 -15.50
CA ASP A 24 -23.91 11.01 -15.47
C ASP A 24 -22.90 11.25 -14.33
N GLU A 25 -22.47 12.51 -14.13
CA GLU A 25 -21.60 12.89 -13.02
C GLU A 25 -22.29 12.73 -11.65
N GLU A 26 -23.56 13.15 -11.53
CA GLU A 26 -24.37 12.87 -10.34
C GLU A 26 -24.37 11.37 -9.97
N LEU A 27 -24.45 10.48 -10.96
CA LEU A 27 -24.39 9.04 -10.73
C LEU A 27 -23.01 8.60 -10.23
N ARG A 28 -21.92 9.12 -10.81
CA ARG A 28 -20.56 8.79 -10.37
C ARG A 28 -20.33 9.21 -8.92
N VAL A 29 -20.70 10.44 -8.58
CA VAL A 29 -20.62 10.97 -7.20
C VAL A 29 -21.46 10.10 -6.26
N PHE A 30 -22.70 9.79 -6.64
CA PHE A 30 -23.59 8.96 -5.82
C PHE A 30 -23.03 7.55 -5.58
N LEU A 31 -22.50 6.89 -6.62
CA LEU A 31 -21.89 5.56 -6.48
C LEU A 31 -20.63 5.59 -5.61
N SER A 32 -19.83 6.65 -5.74
CA SER A 32 -18.64 6.88 -4.91
C SER A 32 -19.00 7.04 -3.44
N GLU A 33 -20.05 7.78 -3.12
CA GLU A 33 -20.50 7.97 -1.74
C GLU A 33 -21.14 6.71 -1.17
N MET A 34 -21.87 5.93 -1.97
CA MET A 34 -22.44 4.65 -1.55
C MET A 34 -21.37 3.65 -1.09
N ARG A 35 -20.16 3.71 -1.65
CA ARG A 35 -19.03 2.80 -1.34
C ARG A 35 -18.21 3.22 -0.10
N LEU A 36 -18.48 4.39 0.48
CA LEU A 36 -17.70 4.91 1.62
C LEU A 36 -17.78 3.98 2.83
N VAL A 37 -18.99 3.51 3.14
CA VAL A 37 -19.31 2.64 4.29
C VAL A 37 -19.46 1.21 3.80
N LYS A 38 -18.52 0.36 4.19
CA LYS A 38 -18.43 -1.02 3.73
C LYS A 38 -19.36 -1.91 4.53
N ASP A 39 -20.05 -2.82 3.85
CA ASP A 39 -20.82 -3.87 4.50
C ASP A 39 -19.93 -5.03 5.00
N ASP A 40 -20.54 -6.01 5.68
CA ASP A 40 -19.82 -7.17 6.25
C ASP A 40 -19.13 -8.05 5.19
N PHE A 41 -19.71 -8.15 3.98
CA PHE A 41 -19.11 -8.88 2.87
C PHE A 41 -17.87 -8.15 2.35
N GLU A 42 -17.99 -6.84 2.11
CA GLU A 42 -16.90 -6.00 1.63
C GLU A 42 -15.71 -5.98 2.60
N ILE A 43 -15.99 -5.86 3.91
CA ILE A 43 -14.98 -5.96 4.97
C ILE A 43 -14.30 -7.33 4.95
N GLY A 44 -15.08 -8.41 4.70
CA GLY A 44 -14.55 -9.76 4.56
C GLY A 44 -13.59 -9.91 3.38
N GLU A 45 -13.90 -9.31 2.22
CA GLU A 45 -13.01 -9.32 1.06
C GLU A 45 -11.75 -8.48 1.29
N LEU A 46 -11.87 -7.30 1.93
CA LEU A 46 -10.72 -6.49 2.32
C LEU A 46 -9.79 -7.23 3.30
N GLN A 47 -10.34 -7.96 4.28
CA GLN A 47 -9.51 -8.78 5.17
C GLN A 47 -8.74 -9.86 4.40
N LYS A 48 -9.34 -10.50 3.40
CA LYS A 48 -8.62 -11.47 2.55
C LYS A 48 -7.51 -10.80 1.74
N ALA A 49 -7.77 -9.62 1.18
CA ALA A 49 -6.77 -8.83 0.45
C ALA A 49 -5.55 -8.56 1.34
N VAL A 50 -5.80 -8.13 2.58
CA VAL A 50 -4.76 -7.88 3.56
C VAL A 50 -4.02 -9.16 3.96
N ASP A 51 -4.73 -10.26 4.23
CA ASP A 51 -4.11 -11.52 4.60
C ASP A 51 -3.15 -12.03 3.50
N SER A 52 -3.54 -11.93 2.23
CA SER A 52 -2.69 -12.27 1.08
C SER A 52 -1.51 -11.31 0.94
N THR A 53 -1.74 -10.01 1.14
CA THR A 53 -0.70 -8.97 1.13
C THR A 53 0.36 -9.23 2.20
N VAL A 54 -0.05 -9.52 3.44
CA VAL A 54 0.85 -9.90 4.55
C VAL A 54 1.74 -11.08 4.15
N ARG A 55 1.16 -12.14 3.57
CA ARG A 55 1.92 -13.29 3.09
C ARG A 55 2.87 -12.94 1.94
N GLY A 56 2.55 -11.93 1.13
CA GLY A 56 3.41 -11.38 0.09
C GLY A 56 4.62 -10.63 0.67
N PHE A 57 4.41 -9.78 1.67
CA PHE A 57 5.49 -9.14 2.43
C PHE A 57 6.40 -10.18 3.11
N GLU A 58 5.82 -11.23 3.71
CA GLU A 58 6.60 -12.33 4.30
C GLU A 58 7.46 -13.06 3.27
N ASP A 59 6.98 -13.22 2.03
CA ASP A 59 7.76 -13.84 0.96
C ASP A 59 8.93 -12.97 0.54
N VAL A 60 8.68 -11.67 0.36
CA VAL A 60 9.73 -10.70 0.05
C VAL A 60 10.82 -10.75 1.12
N VAL A 61 10.46 -10.69 2.40
CA VAL A 61 11.42 -10.72 3.52
C VAL A 61 12.30 -11.97 3.50
N LYS A 62 11.77 -13.13 3.11
CA LYS A 62 12.54 -14.40 3.00
C LYS A 62 13.57 -14.40 1.86
N VAL A 63 13.49 -13.45 0.93
CA VAL A 63 14.37 -13.38 -0.24
C VAL A 63 15.18 -12.08 -0.32
N LEU A 64 15.08 -11.21 0.68
CA LEU A 64 15.75 -9.91 0.68
C LEU A 64 17.29 -10.02 0.61
N ASP A 65 17.88 -11.04 1.25
CA ASP A 65 19.33 -11.36 1.11
C ASP A 65 19.73 -11.68 -0.34
N LYS A 66 18.83 -12.29 -1.11
CA LYS A 66 19.10 -12.67 -2.50
C LYS A 66 18.89 -11.50 -3.46
N ALA A 67 18.10 -10.50 -3.06
CA ALA A 67 17.80 -9.34 -3.89
C ALA A 67 19.02 -8.44 -4.11
N GLU A 68 19.95 -8.39 -3.16
CA GLU A 68 21.17 -7.54 -3.20
C GLU A 68 22.04 -7.75 -4.46
N ALA A 69 21.98 -8.93 -5.08
CA ALA A 69 22.73 -9.25 -6.30
C ALA A 69 21.92 -9.03 -7.60
N THR A 70 20.72 -8.46 -7.50
CA THR A 70 19.78 -8.34 -8.63
C THR A 70 19.30 -6.90 -8.82
N SER A 71 18.00 -6.67 -8.71
CA SER A 71 17.32 -5.39 -8.89
C SER A 71 16.04 -5.40 -8.08
N GLU A 72 15.46 -4.22 -7.88
CA GLU A 72 14.13 -4.05 -7.30
C GLU A 72 13.05 -4.94 -7.97
N ARG A 73 13.16 -5.24 -9.27
CA ARG A 73 12.28 -6.20 -9.99
C ARG A 73 12.24 -7.60 -9.40
N TYR A 74 13.29 -8.05 -8.71
CA TYR A 74 13.28 -9.36 -8.06
C TYR A 74 12.34 -9.37 -6.86
N ILE A 75 12.27 -8.25 -6.14
CA ILE A 75 11.34 -8.03 -5.03
C ILE A 75 9.91 -7.91 -5.58
N GLU A 76 9.71 -7.08 -6.60
CA GLU A 76 8.44 -6.92 -7.31
C GLU A 76 7.89 -8.27 -7.78
N GLY A 77 8.70 -9.06 -8.50
CA GLY A 77 8.29 -10.38 -8.99
C GLY A 77 7.96 -11.38 -7.89
N THR A 78 8.61 -11.27 -6.72
CA THR A 78 8.32 -12.12 -5.55
C THR A 78 6.94 -11.79 -4.97
N PHE A 79 6.64 -10.51 -4.78
CA PHE A 79 5.31 -10.09 -4.32
C PHE A 79 4.24 -10.40 -5.37
N PHE A 80 4.52 -10.12 -6.64
CA PHE A 80 3.60 -10.35 -7.76
C PHE A 80 3.21 -11.83 -7.88
N LEU A 81 4.12 -12.77 -7.64
CA LEU A 81 3.79 -14.19 -7.61
C LEU A 81 2.69 -14.49 -6.58
N ARG A 82 2.77 -13.93 -5.37
CA ARG A 82 1.73 -14.05 -4.35
C ARG A 82 0.40 -13.49 -4.86
N ALA A 83 0.44 -12.26 -5.40
CA ALA A 83 -0.74 -11.57 -5.89
C ALA A 83 -1.46 -12.37 -6.99
N ARG A 84 -0.70 -12.96 -7.93
CA ARG A 84 -1.26 -13.77 -9.03
C ARG A 84 -1.77 -15.16 -8.63
N VAL A 85 -1.26 -15.72 -7.53
CA VAL A 85 -1.64 -17.06 -7.06
C VAL A 85 -2.85 -17.00 -6.11
N GLU A 86 -2.95 -15.96 -5.30
CA GLU A 86 -3.99 -15.83 -4.27
C GLU A 86 -5.05 -14.76 -4.59
N GLY A 87 -4.86 -14.00 -5.67
CA GLY A 87 -5.75 -12.93 -6.11
C GLY A 87 -5.81 -12.82 -7.64
N ASN A 88 -6.42 -11.73 -8.11
CA ASN A 88 -6.47 -11.40 -9.53
C ASN A 88 -5.14 -10.84 -10.01
N ASP A 89 -4.63 -9.84 -9.31
CA ASP A 89 -3.41 -9.10 -9.62
C ASP A 89 -2.92 -8.33 -8.37
N VAL A 90 -1.93 -7.46 -8.52
CA VAL A 90 -1.69 -6.36 -7.57
C VAL A 90 -2.77 -5.30 -7.76
N GLY A 91 -3.23 -4.65 -6.68
CA GLY A 91 -4.25 -3.59 -6.78
C GLY A 91 -3.74 -2.30 -7.42
N TYR A 92 -2.42 -2.12 -7.44
CA TYR A 92 -1.70 -1.02 -8.05
C TYR A 92 -0.27 -1.46 -8.32
N GLY A 93 0.45 -0.74 -9.20
CA GLY A 93 1.84 -1.08 -9.52
C GLY A 93 2.71 -1.04 -8.26
N SER A 94 3.27 -2.18 -7.87
CA SER A 94 4.10 -2.28 -6.66
C SER A 94 5.28 -1.32 -6.73
N ILE A 95 5.57 -0.65 -5.64
CA ILE A 95 6.72 0.24 -5.50
C ILE A 95 7.77 -0.51 -4.69
N CYS A 96 8.87 -0.88 -5.33
CA CYS A 96 9.99 -1.56 -4.69
C CYS A 96 11.18 -0.62 -4.70
N ALA A 97 11.20 0.39 -3.83
CA ALA A 97 12.13 1.50 -3.93
C ALA A 97 13.33 1.34 -2.98
N ALA A 98 14.50 1.01 -3.54
CA ALA A 98 15.75 0.87 -2.79
C ALA A 98 16.51 2.19 -2.72
N GLY A 99 17.08 2.48 -1.55
CA GLY A 99 17.90 3.66 -1.29
C GLY A 99 17.20 4.97 -1.69
N PRO A 100 17.86 5.85 -2.45
CA PRO A 100 17.29 7.12 -2.91
C PRO A 100 15.96 7.03 -3.68
N HIS A 101 15.64 5.89 -4.29
CA HIS A 101 14.36 5.74 -5.00
C HIS A 101 13.17 5.87 -4.06
N ALA A 102 13.34 5.58 -2.76
CA ALA A 102 12.31 5.76 -1.75
C ALA A 102 11.83 7.21 -1.63
N CYS A 103 12.61 8.20 -2.13
CA CYS A 103 12.23 9.61 -2.17
C CYS A 103 11.35 9.98 -3.39
N THR A 104 11.06 9.02 -4.29
CA THR A 104 10.08 9.16 -5.38
C THR A 104 8.82 8.39 -5.02
N LEU A 105 7.72 9.12 -4.76
CA LEU A 105 6.51 8.54 -4.16
C LEU A 105 5.96 7.31 -4.88
N HIS A 106 5.87 7.35 -6.23
CA HIS A 106 5.40 6.25 -7.07
C HIS A 106 6.52 5.71 -7.96
N TRP A 107 7.59 5.22 -7.34
CA TRP A 107 8.67 4.53 -8.06
C TRP A 107 8.23 3.13 -8.51
N VAL A 108 7.55 3.05 -9.66
CA VAL A 108 7.05 1.78 -10.24
C VAL A 108 7.95 1.22 -11.34
N ARG A 109 9.06 1.91 -11.67
CA ARG A 109 10.02 1.41 -12.67
C ARG A 109 10.77 0.19 -12.16
N ASN A 110 11.02 0.17 -10.84
CA ASN A 110 11.62 -0.93 -10.09
C ASN A 110 12.90 -1.46 -10.74
N ASP A 111 13.69 -0.63 -11.41
CA ASP A 111 14.87 -1.03 -12.17
C ASP A 111 16.18 -0.68 -11.48
N GLY A 112 16.09 -0.20 -10.24
CA GLY A 112 17.22 0.16 -9.39
C GLY A 112 18.01 -1.03 -8.85
N PRO A 113 19.30 -0.82 -8.54
CA PRO A 113 20.09 -1.78 -7.79
C PRO A 113 19.62 -1.84 -6.33
N VAL A 114 19.65 -3.02 -5.74
CA VAL A 114 19.39 -3.24 -4.30
C VAL A 114 20.75 -3.41 -3.62
N ARG A 115 21.07 -2.61 -2.60
CA ARG A 115 22.41 -2.63 -1.97
C ARG A 115 22.33 -2.83 -0.45
N SER A 116 23.26 -3.59 0.11
CA SER A 116 23.43 -3.66 1.57
C SER A 116 23.69 -2.27 2.15
N GLY A 117 23.15 -2.02 3.35
CA GLY A 117 23.23 -0.75 4.06
C GLY A 117 22.16 0.27 3.67
N GLU A 118 21.41 0.05 2.57
CA GLU A 118 20.30 0.90 2.15
C GLU A 118 18.96 0.40 2.74
N LEU A 119 17.94 1.28 2.69
CA LEU A 119 16.55 0.90 2.98
C LEU A 119 15.84 0.47 1.70
N LEU A 120 14.87 -0.42 1.83
CA LEU A 120 13.85 -0.74 0.85
C LEU A 120 12.52 -0.19 1.38
N LEU A 121 11.90 0.74 0.65
CA LEU A 121 10.48 1.07 0.82
C LEU A 121 9.69 0.18 -0.15
N LEU A 122 8.94 -0.77 0.41
CA LEU A 122 8.04 -1.64 -0.33
C LEU A 122 6.60 -1.21 -0.06
N ASP A 123 5.90 -0.78 -1.09
CA ASP A 123 4.48 -0.44 -1.07
C ASP A 123 3.77 -1.31 -2.12
N ALA A 124 2.90 -2.20 -1.64
CA ALA A 124 2.22 -3.18 -2.48
C ALA A 124 0.97 -3.77 -1.79
N GLY A 125 -0.04 -4.04 -2.61
CA GLY A 125 -1.29 -4.68 -2.17
C GLY A 125 -1.77 -5.73 -3.17
N VAL A 126 -2.34 -6.81 -2.66
CA VAL A 126 -3.00 -7.85 -3.47
C VAL A 126 -4.44 -7.46 -3.76
N GLU A 127 -4.85 -7.50 -5.02
CA GLU A 127 -6.25 -7.43 -5.44
C GLU A 127 -6.87 -8.84 -5.40
N THR A 128 -7.96 -8.98 -4.66
CA THR A 128 -8.73 -10.23 -4.56
C THR A 128 -9.51 -10.53 -5.84
N HIS A 129 -10.03 -11.76 -5.95
CA HIS A 129 -10.86 -12.15 -7.08
C HIS A 129 -12.18 -11.36 -7.23
N THR A 130 -12.58 -10.67 -6.17
CA THR A 130 -13.75 -9.78 -6.12
C THR A 130 -13.37 -8.31 -6.26
N TYR A 131 -12.15 -8.01 -6.71
CA TYR A 131 -11.62 -6.67 -6.99
C TYR A 131 -11.40 -5.76 -5.76
N TYR A 132 -11.47 -6.27 -4.53
CA TYR A 132 -11.03 -5.50 -3.35
C TYR A 132 -9.52 -5.63 -3.18
N THR A 133 -8.86 -4.52 -2.85
CA THR A 133 -7.40 -4.47 -2.65
C THR A 133 -7.03 -4.02 -1.24
N ALA A 134 -5.86 -4.47 -0.78
CA ALA A 134 -5.16 -3.89 0.35
C ALA A 134 -4.20 -2.79 -0.12
N ASP A 135 -3.70 -2.00 0.81
CA ASP A 135 -2.65 -1.00 0.57
C ASP A 135 -1.70 -0.96 1.77
N VAL A 136 -0.48 -1.45 1.58
CA VAL A 136 0.46 -1.63 2.68
C VAL A 136 1.84 -1.20 2.24
N THR A 137 2.44 -0.30 3.01
CA THR A 137 3.83 0.11 2.89
C THR A 137 4.66 -0.32 4.09
N ARG A 138 5.84 -0.90 3.86
CA ARG A 138 6.89 -1.09 4.88
C ARG A 138 8.24 -0.62 4.35
N THR A 139 8.98 0.07 5.23
CA THR A 139 10.38 0.43 4.96
C THR A 139 11.32 -0.44 5.79
N LEU A 140 12.17 -1.24 5.15
CA LEU A 140 13.01 -2.28 5.75
C LEU A 140 14.49 -2.06 5.40
N PRO A 141 15.45 -2.36 6.30
CA PRO A 141 16.86 -2.36 5.97
C PRO A 141 17.19 -3.59 5.12
N ILE A 142 17.88 -3.40 3.98
CA ILE A 142 18.17 -4.48 3.03
C ILE A 142 19.04 -5.57 3.65
N ASP A 143 20.00 -5.19 4.49
CA ASP A 143 20.88 -6.09 5.23
C ASP A 143 20.30 -6.59 6.57
N GLY A 144 19.04 -6.26 6.84
CA GLY A 144 18.29 -6.69 8.03
C GLY A 144 18.53 -5.87 9.29
N THR A 145 19.38 -4.83 9.28
CA THR A 145 19.61 -3.99 10.47
C THR A 145 19.59 -2.49 10.14
N TYR A 146 18.71 -1.74 10.81
CA TYR A 146 18.73 -0.28 10.69
C TYR A 146 20.02 0.29 11.30
N ASN A 147 20.70 1.17 10.58
CA ASN A 147 21.69 2.05 11.20
C ASN A 147 21.00 3.09 12.11
N ALA A 148 21.78 3.84 12.89
CA ALA A 148 21.24 4.77 13.88
C ALA A 148 20.35 5.86 13.27
N LEU A 149 20.72 6.40 12.10
CA LEU A 149 19.97 7.45 11.42
C LEU A 149 18.70 6.90 10.75
N GLN A 150 18.80 5.78 10.06
CA GLN A 150 17.64 5.08 9.49
C GLN A 150 16.62 4.75 10.58
N LYS A 151 17.09 4.22 11.72
CA LYS A 151 16.23 3.92 12.87
C LYS A 151 15.57 5.18 13.43
N LYS A 152 16.33 6.27 13.57
CA LYS A 152 15.81 7.56 14.04
C LYS A 152 14.66 8.08 13.16
N ILE A 153 14.82 8.02 11.84
CA ILE A 153 13.79 8.44 10.88
C ILE A 153 12.60 7.48 10.90
N TYR A 154 12.88 6.16 10.91
CA TYR A 154 11.84 5.14 10.99
C TYR A 154 10.97 5.27 12.24
N ASP A 155 11.59 5.43 13.41
CA ASP A 155 10.85 5.57 14.68
C ASP A 155 9.98 6.82 14.68
N ALA A 156 10.42 7.92 14.06
CA ALA A 156 9.59 9.13 13.92
C ALA A 156 8.36 8.91 13.03
N VAL A 157 8.51 8.21 11.91
CA VAL A 157 7.39 7.87 11.02
C VAL A 157 6.44 6.87 11.71
N TYR A 158 6.98 5.90 12.44
CA TYR A 158 6.20 4.95 13.24
C TYR A 158 5.38 5.67 14.33
N ASP A 159 6.00 6.59 15.07
CA ASP A 159 5.29 7.38 16.08
C ASP A 159 4.16 8.23 15.45
N ALA A 160 4.40 8.78 14.25
CA ALA A 160 3.39 9.53 13.51
C ALA A 160 2.23 8.63 13.04
N GLN A 161 2.54 7.40 12.61
CA GLN A 161 1.52 6.41 12.23
C GLN A 161 0.65 6.04 13.42
N GLU A 162 1.26 5.75 14.57
CA GLU A 162 0.53 5.42 15.81
C GLU A 162 -0.37 6.59 16.26
N ALA A 163 0.10 7.84 16.13
CA ALA A 163 -0.70 9.02 16.41
C ALA A 163 -1.89 9.17 15.44
N GLY A 164 -1.67 8.94 14.14
CA GLY A 164 -2.73 8.92 13.13
C GLY A 164 -3.77 7.83 13.41
N ILE A 165 -3.34 6.59 13.65
CA ILE A 165 -4.21 5.46 14.00
C ILE A 165 -5.04 5.78 15.25
N ALA A 166 -4.44 6.38 16.28
CA ALA A 166 -5.14 6.75 17.51
C ALA A 166 -6.21 7.85 17.31
N ALA A 167 -6.06 8.70 16.29
CA ALA A 167 -7.02 9.72 15.94
C ALA A 167 -8.22 9.17 15.14
N VAL A 168 -8.11 7.99 14.52
CA VAL A 168 -9.22 7.28 13.89
C VAL A 168 -10.13 6.67 14.97
N LYS A 169 -11.06 7.48 15.49
CA LYS A 169 -11.95 7.14 16.61
C LYS A 169 -13.36 7.68 16.40
N PRO A 170 -14.38 7.19 17.15
CA PRO A 170 -15.77 7.57 16.89
C PRO A 170 -15.97 9.09 17.00
N GLY A 171 -16.66 9.67 16.02
CA GLY A 171 -16.91 11.11 15.94
C GLY A 171 -15.73 11.96 15.48
N ALA A 172 -14.57 11.35 15.17
CA ALA A 172 -13.45 12.06 14.57
C ALA A 172 -13.78 12.52 13.14
N LYS A 173 -13.21 13.65 12.73
CA LYS A 173 -13.21 14.09 11.33
C LYS A 173 -12.23 13.27 10.52
N TYR A 174 -12.49 13.16 9.21
CA TYR A 174 -11.56 12.50 8.30
C TYR A 174 -10.15 13.10 8.41
N ARG A 175 -10.02 14.42 8.53
CA ARG A 175 -8.70 15.08 8.61
C ARG A 175 -7.92 14.84 9.90
N ASP A 176 -8.57 14.40 10.98
CA ASP A 176 -7.95 14.37 12.32
C ASP A 176 -6.71 13.46 12.36
N PHE A 177 -6.70 12.34 11.62
CA PHE A 177 -5.55 11.44 11.58
C PHE A 177 -4.36 12.02 10.82
N HIS A 178 -4.62 12.75 9.74
CA HIS A 178 -3.58 13.47 9.01
C HIS A 178 -2.94 14.53 9.91
N ASP A 179 -3.77 15.35 10.56
CA ASP A 179 -3.29 16.43 11.42
C ASP A 179 -2.50 15.89 12.63
N ALA A 180 -2.93 14.77 13.22
CA ALA A 180 -2.22 14.09 14.30
C ALA A 180 -0.83 13.58 13.86
N ALA A 181 -0.74 12.92 12.71
CA ALA A 181 0.52 12.43 12.18
C ALA A 181 1.47 13.58 11.79
N GLN A 182 0.95 14.61 11.11
CA GLN A 182 1.72 15.79 10.71
C GLN A 182 2.31 16.53 11.91
N ARG A 183 1.56 16.62 13.01
CA ARG A 183 2.05 17.20 14.27
C ARG A 183 3.28 16.45 14.80
N VAL A 184 3.22 15.13 14.89
CA VAL A 184 4.36 14.32 15.35
C VAL A 184 5.58 14.51 14.44
N LEU A 185 5.38 14.50 13.12
CA LEU A 185 6.49 14.71 12.18
C LEU A 185 7.10 16.11 12.31
N ALA A 186 6.26 17.15 12.48
CA ALA A 186 6.73 18.52 12.72
C ALA A 186 7.53 18.63 14.04
N GLU A 187 7.05 18.02 15.13
CA GLU A 187 7.75 17.96 16.41
C GLU A 187 9.15 17.32 16.26
N ARG A 188 9.25 16.20 15.54
CA ARG A 188 10.51 15.51 15.28
C ARG A 188 11.47 16.34 14.43
N LEU A 189 10.98 16.98 13.37
CA LEU A 189 11.80 17.83 12.51
C LEU A 189 12.35 19.06 13.26
N VAL A 190 11.55 19.66 14.16
CA VAL A 190 11.99 20.75 15.04
C VAL A 190 13.00 20.23 16.08
N GLU A 191 12.72 19.09 16.72
CA GLU A 191 13.63 18.46 17.69
C GLU A 191 15.02 18.19 17.08
N TRP A 192 15.07 17.80 15.80
CA TRP A 192 16.32 17.53 15.10
C TRP A 192 17.01 18.78 14.55
N GLY A 193 16.41 19.96 14.72
CA GLY A 193 16.93 21.22 14.21
C GLY A 193 16.87 21.33 12.68
N LEU A 194 16.03 20.54 12.00
CA LEU A 194 15.80 20.65 10.55
C LEU A 194 14.79 21.75 10.21
N VAL A 195 13.94 22.12 11.16
CA VAL A 195 13.02 23.27 11.07
C VAL A 195 13.17 24.12 12.32
N GLU A 196 13.31 25.43 12.14
CA GLU A 196 13.39 26.38 13.25
C GLU A 196 12.01 26.90 13.65
N GLY A 197 11.85 27.20 14.95
CA GLY A 197 10.66 27.85 15.50
C GLY A 197 9.71 26.91 16.25
N PRO A 198 8.63 27.46 16.83
CA PRO A 198 7.66 26.66 17.57
C PRO A 198 6.81 25.80 16.63
N VAL A 199 6.49 24.57 17.06
CA VAL A 199 5.74 23.56 16.28
C VAL A 199 4.44 24.10 15.71
N GLU A 200 3.67 24.89 16.47
CA GLU A 200 2.41 25.47 15.97
C GLU A 200 2.64 26.37 14.74
N ARG A 201 3.72 27.16 14.75
CA ARG A 201 4.05 28.03 13.60
C ARG A 201 4.54 27.23 12.41
N VAL A 202 5.27 26.14 12.66
CA VAL A 202 5.70 25.19 11.63
C VAL A 202 4.49 24.58 10.92
N LEU A 203 3.50 24.11 11.68
CA LEU A 203 2.26 23.52 11.15
C LEU A 203 1.39 24.53 10.43
N GLU A 204 1.20 25.73 10.99
CA GLU A 204 0.42 26.82 10.39
C GLU A 204 0.97 27.22 9.01
N LEU A 205 2.31 27.32 8.90
CA LEU A 205 2.99 27.65 7.65
C LEU A 205 3.21 26.43 6.74
N GLY A 206 2.99 25.22 7.24
CA GLY A 206 3.24 23.97 6.53
C GLY A 206 4.71 23.72 6.20
N LEU A 207 5.66 24.19 7.02
CA LEU A 207 7.10 24.08 6.71
C LEU A 207 7.59 22.62 6.67
N GLN A 208 6.96 21.73 7.44
CA GLN A 208 7.23 20.29 7.42
C GLN A 208 6.87 19.61 6.10
N ARG A 209 6.02 20.23 5.27
CA ARG A 209 5.59 19.69 3.97
C ARG A 209 6.74 19.57 2.97
N ARG A 210 7.89 20.19 3.25
CA ARG A 210 9.13 19.97 2.50
C ARG A 210 9.55 18.50 2.47
N TRP A 211 9.30 17.75 3.55
CA TRP A 211 9.67 16.32 3.65
C TRP A 211 8.47 15.39 3.80
N THR A 212 7.26 15.93 3.96
CA THR A 212 6.00 15.17 4.03
C THR A 212 5.17 15.44 2.77
N LEU A 213 5.51 14.74 1.69
CA LEU A 213 5.15 15.12 0.32
C LEU A 213 3.71 14.77 -0.11
N HIS A 214 2.94 14.08 0.73
CA HIS A 214 1.60 13.59 0.42
C HIS A 214 0.65 13.66 1.62
N GLY A 215 -0.64 13.41 1.38
CA GLY A 215 -1.62 13.19 2.43
C GLY A 215 -1.29 11.93 3.23
N THR A 216 -1.81 11.79 4.44
CA THR A 216 -1.46 10.66 5.32
C THR A 216 -2.37 9.45 5.12
N GLY A 217 -3.24 9.46 4.11
CA GLY A 217 -4.13 8.35 3.79
C GLY A 217 -5.30 8.73 2.88
N HIS A 218 -6.01 7.71 2.43
CA HIS A 218 -7.20 7.75 1.57
C HIS A 218 -8.18 6.63 1.93
N MET A 219 -9.42 6.73 1.47
CA MET A 219 -10.36 5.60 1.53
C MET A 219 -9.86 4.44 0.68
N LEU A 220 -10.16 3.23 1.11
CA LEU A 220 -9.74 1.98 0.48
C LEU A 220 -10.94 1.05 0.26
N GLY A 221 -10.95 0.32 -0.86
CA GLY A 221 -11.99 -0.64 -1.19
C GLY A 221 -11.69 -1.37 -2.50
N MET A 222 -12.58 -1.24 -3.50
CA MET A 222 -12.35 -1.84 -4.82
C MET A 222 -11.31 -1.10 -5.64
N ASP A 223 -11.21 0.21 -5.44
CA ASP A 223 -10.11 1.03 -5.97
C ASP A 223 -9.14 1.29 -4.81
N VAL A 224 -7.83 1.34 -5.09
CA VAL A 224 -6.82 1.66 -4.06
C VAL A 224 -7.09 3.05 -3.44
N HIS A 225 -7.28 4.06 -4.29
CA HIS A 225 -7.80 5.36 -3.91
C HIS A 225 -9.33 5.36 -4.08
N ASP A 226 -10.03 4.68 -3.19
CA ASP A 226 -11.48 4.55 -3.25
C ASP A 226 -12.17 5.91 -2.99
N CYS A 227 -13.40 6.01 -3.51
CA CYS A 227 -14.33 7.09 -3.22
C CYS A 227 -13.82 8.48 -3.62
N ALA A 228 -12.84 8.57 -4.53
CA ALA A 228 -12.15 9.81 -4.89
C ALA A 228 -13.04 10.89 -5.53
N VAL A 229 -14.24 10.53 -6.00
CA VAL A 229 -15.22 11.46 -6.58
C VAL A 229 -16.39 11.77 -5.63
N ALA A 230 -16.33 11.31 -4.37
CA ALA A 230 -17.30 11.68 -3.36
C ALA A 230 -17.21 13.18 -3.04
N ARG A 231 -18.33 13.79 -2.63
CA ARG A 231 -18.34 15.20 -2.27
C ARG A 231 -17.45 15.48 -1.06
N THR A 232 -16.77 16.62 -1.08
CA THR A 232 -15.86 17.06 -0.01
C THR A 232 -16.53 17.00 1.37
N GLU A 233 -17.79 17.42 1.49
CA GLU A 233 -18.53 17.47 2.74
C GLU A 233 -18.83 16.07 3.31
N THR A 234 -18.91 15.07 2.44
CA THR A 234 -19.11 13.66 2.82
C THR A 234 -17.80 12.92 3.06
N TYR A 235 -16.71 13.41 2.46
CA TYR A 235 -15.40 12.77 2.48
C TYR A 235 -14.38 13.60 3.27
N VAL A 236 -13.62 14.48 2.60
CA VAL A 236 -12.46 15.16 3.19
C VAL A 236 -12.83 16.03 4.40
N ASP A 237 -13.98 16.70 4.38
CA ASP A 237 -14.50 17.51 5.49
C ASP A 237 -15.53 16.73 6.35
N GLY A 238 -15.73 15.46 6.01
CA GLY A 238 -16.68 14.56 6.63
C GLY A 238 -16.28 14.06 8.01
N THR A 239 -17.22 13.40 8.67
CA THR A 239 -17.00 12.68 9.92
C THR A 239 -16.84 11.20 9.60
N LEU A 240 -15.90 10.51 10.25
CA LEU A 240 -15.72 9.09 10.06
C LEU A 240 -16.95 8.32 10.59
N GLU A 241 -17.46 7.41 9.76
CA GLU A 241 -18.61 6.55 10.09
C GLU A 241 -18.19 5.08 10.19
N PRO A 242 -18.77 4.31 11.14
CA PRO A 242 -18.49 2.88 11.25
C PRO A 242 -18.71 2.16 9.92
N GLY A 243 -17.73 1.35 9.51
CA GLY A 243 -17.71 0.67 8.21
C GLY A 243 -16.81 1.35 7.18
N MET A 244 -16.37 2.60 7.40
CA MET A 244 -15.34 3.21 6.56
C MET A 244 -14.00 2.48 6.73
N VAL A 245 -13.33 2.21 5.61
CA VAL A 245 -11.97 1.65 5.56
C VAL A 245 -11.06 2.64 4.85
N LEU A 246 -9.91 2.95 5.46
CA LEU A 246 -8.93 3.93 5.01
C LEU A 246 -7.50 3.50 5.34
N THR A 247 -6.52 4.04 4.62
CA THR A 247 -5.09 3.90 4.90
C THR A 247 -4.62 4.93 5.93
N VAL A 248 -3.55 4.61 6.66
CA VAL A 248 -2.77 5.59 7.45
C VAL A 248 -1.28 5.38 7.15
N GLU A 249 -0.72 6.31 6.38
CA GLU A 249 0.54 6.18 5.64
C GLU A 249 1.47 7.42 5.78
N PRO A 250 1.86 7.86 6.99
CA PRO A 250 2.81 8.96 7.09
C PRO A 250 4.17 8.58 6.48
N GLY A 251 4.89 9.58 6.00
CA GLY A 251 6.24 9.40 5.49
C GLY A 251 7.13 10.64 5.56
N LEU A 252 8.44 10.40 5.59
CA LEU A 252 9.50 11.40 5.52
C LEU A 252 10.42 11.08 4.35
N TYR A 253 10.70 12.07 3.51
CA TYR A 253 11.49 11.90 2.29
C TYR A 253 12.53 13.01 2.17
N PHE A 254 13.80 12.65 2.35
CA PHE A 254 14.93 13.57 2.23
C PHE A 254 15.56 13.41 0.85
N GLN A 255 15.29 14.34 -0.07
CA GLN A 255 15.81 14.26 -1.45
C GLN A 255 17.34 14.23 -1.48
N THR A 256 17.92 13.55 -2.47
CA THR A 256 19.38 13.40 -2.59
C THR A 256 20.12 14.72 -2.73
N ASP A 257 19.45 15.72 -3.30
CA ASP A 257 19.97 17.06 -3.57
C ASP A 257 19.46 18.11 -2.55
N ASP A 258 18.81 17.70 -1.47
CA ASP A 258 18.33 18.62 -0.45
C ASP A 258 19.48 19.18 0.41
N LEU A 259 19.99 20.34 -0.01
CA LEU A 259 21.07 21.04 0.70
C LEU A 259 20.64 21.64 2.04
N THR A 260 19.35 21.61 2.38
CA THR A 260 18.85 22.16 3.66
C THR A 260 18.91 21.17 4.82
N VAL A 261 19.24 19.90 4.54
CA VAL A 261 19.49 18.88 5.57
C VAL A 261 20.96 18.45 5.55
N PRO A 262 21.49 17.92 6.69
CA PRO A 262 22.80 17.31 6.72
C PRO A 262 22.93 16.20 5.68
N GLU A 263 24.12 16.06 5.09
CA GLU A 263 24.37 15.14 3.97
C GLU A 263 23.95 13.69 4.28
N GLU A 264 24.12 13.26 5.52
CA GLU A 264 23.74 11.92 5.99
C GLU A 264 22.24 11.60 5.88
N TYR A 265 21.34 12.59 5.86
CA TYR A 265 19.89 12.36 5.70
C TYR A 265 19.50 12.14 4.24
N ARG A 266 20.30 12.64 3.30
CA ARG A 266 19.92 12.73 1.88
C ARG A 266 19.78 11.34 1.26
N GLY A 267 18.72 11.16 0.48
CA GLY A 267 18.36 9.87 -0.13
C GLY A 267 17.67 8.89 0.81
N ILE A 268 17.29 9.29 2.02
CA ILE A 268 16.48 8.46 2.93
C ILE A 268 15.01 8.80 2.77
N GLY A 269 14.23 7.82 2.29
CA GLY A 269 12.77 7.84 2.29
C GLY A 269 12.22 6.76 3.21
N VAL A 270 11.24 7.10 4.04
CA VAL A 270 10.52 6.16 4.90
C VAL A 270 9.03 6.44 4.83
N ARG A 271 8.24 5.40 4.55
CA ARG A 271 6.79 5.36 4.72
C ARG A 271 6.39 4.09 5.47
N ILE A 272 5.37 4.18 6.31
CA ILE A 272 4.78 3.05 7.02
C ILE A 272 3.27 3.20 6.94
N GLU A 273 2.59 2.16 6.48
CA GLU A 273 1.17 2.24 6.15
C GLU A 273 0.38 1.02 6.60
N ASP A 274 -0.82 1.23 7.13
CA ASP A 274 -1.74 0.16 7.48
C ASP A 274 -3.18 0.50 7.05
N ASP A 275 -3.91 -0.55 6.69
CA ASP A 275 -5.35 -0.52 6.43
C ASP A 275 -6.16 -0.56 7.73
N LEU A 276 -7.06 0.41 7.89
CA LEU A 276 -7.87 0.57 9.09
C LEU A 276 -9.36 0.52 8.77
N LEU A 277 -10.09 -0.35 9.49
CA LEU A 277 -11.54 -0.29 9.58
C LEU A 277 -11.96 0.58 10.75
N HIS A 278 -12.71 1.63 10.47
CA HIS A 278 -13.37 2.43 11.48
C HIS A 278 -14.58 1.66 12.05
N ARG A 279 -14.58 1.35 13.35
CA ARG A 279 -15.62 0.51 14.00
C ARG A 279 -16.69 1.27 14.77
N GLY A 280 -16.62 2.60 14.84
CA GLY A 280 -17.63 3.42 15.55
C GLY A 280 -17.76 3.21 17.06
N ARG A 281 -16.90 2.38 17.68
CA ARG A 281 -16.82 2.22 19.14
C ARG A 281 -15.42 2.61 19.63
N GLN A 282 -15.32 3.16 20.84
CA GLN A 282 -14.03 3.31 21.53
C GLN A 282 -13.37 1.92 21.52
N PRO A 283 -12.08 1.80 21.16
CA PRO A 283 -11.43 0.50 21.23
C PRO A 283 -11.51 0.00 22.68
N GLU A 284 -12.05 -1.21 22.86
CA GLU A 284 -11.73 -2.01 24.03
C GLU A 284 -10.19 -2.03 24.13
N PRO A 285 -9.58 -1.77 25.31
CA PRO A 285 -8.14 -1.81 25.43
C PRO A 285 -7.65 -3.20 25.02
N VAL A 286 -7.12 -3.31 23.81
CA VAL A 286 -6.41 -4.51 23.39
C VAL A 286 -5.22 -4.60 24.32
N ARG A 287 -5.27 -5.56 25.26
CA ARG A 287 -4.14 -5.87 26.12
C ARG A 287 -2.92 -6.06 25.21
N ARG A 288 -1.92 -5.20 25.36
CA ARG A 288 -0.58 -5.45 24.81
C ARG A 288 -0.22 -6.89 25.11
N ALA A 289 -0.06 -7.72 24.08
CA ALA A 289 0.62 -8.98 24.25
C ALA A 289 2.08 -8.65 24.60
N ALA A 290 2.41 -8.78 25.88
CA ALA A 290 3.68 -8.59 26.57
C ALA A 290 4.02 -7.17 27.11
N PRO A 291 4.55 -7.05 28.35
CA PRO A 291 4.96 -5.78 28.93
C PRO A 291 6.24 -5.23 28.26
N PRO A 292 6.47 -3.90 28.31
CA PRO A 292 7.76 -3.32 27.97
C PRO A 292 8.82 -3.78 28.99
N VAL A 293 9.93 -4.34 28.50
CA VAL A 293 11.09 -4.63 29.36
C VAL A 293 11.71 -3.29 29.77
N ARG A 294 11.71 -3.02 31.08
CA ARG A 294 12.43 -1.90 31.71
C ARG A 294 13.93 -2.05 31.48
N ARG A 295 14.63 -0.93 31.28
CA ARG A 295 16.10 -0.84 31.37
C ARG A 295 16.60 -1.55 32.63
N GLY A 296 17.31 -2.67 32.45
CA GLY A 296 18.15 -3.25 33.49
C GLY A 296 19.43 -2.43 33.61
N ARG A 297 19.70 -1.93 34.82
CA ARG A 297 20.98 -1.32 35.20
C ARG A 297 22.11 -2.35 35.03
N GLY A 298 23.28 -1.87 34.62
CA GLY A 298 24.47 -2.70 34.51
C GLY A 298 24.93 -3.28 35.85
N VAL A 299 25.56 -4.45 35.78
CA VAL A 299 26.54 -4.91 36.76
C VAL A 299 27.62 -5.66 35.98
N ASP A 300 28.87 -5.24 36.19
CA ASP A 300 30.11 -5.82 35.68
C ASP A 300 30.33 -7.28 36.08
N GLY A 301 31.14 -8.01 35.29
CA GLY A 301 31.80 -9.24 35.72
C GLY A 301 32.22 -10.19 34.58
N ARG A 302 33.47 -10.11 34.13
CA ARG A 302 34.17 -11.16 33.34
C ARG A 302 34.77 -12.24 34.30
N PRO A 303 35.58 -13.24 33.84
CA PRO A 303 35.34 -14.34 32.87
C PRO A 303 35.95 -15.70 33.33
N GLU A 304 35.51 -16.84 32.77
CA GLU A 304 36.28 -18.12 32.68
C GLU A 304 35.74 -18.89 31.45
N GLY A 305 36.44 -19.70 30.63
CA GLY A 305 37.77 -20.28 30.60
C GLY A 305 37.69 -21.63 29.85
N LEU A 306 38.65 -21.90 28.94
CA LEU A 306 39.17 -23.21 28.49
C LEU A 306 38.56 -24.02 27.28
N THR A 307 39.33 -24.03 26.17
CA THR A 307 39.78 -25.14 25.25
C THR A 307 38.77 -26.16 24.66
N ARG A 308 38.88 -26.70 23.42
CA ARG A 308 40.04 -27.25 22.68
C ARG A 308 39.66 -27.52 21.19
N ARG A 309 40.68 -27.62 20.31
CA ARG A 309 40.65 -27.82 18.84
C ARG A 309 40.31 -29.25 18.38
N THR A 310 39.75 -29.39 17.18
CA THR A 310 40.18 -30.35 16.11
C THR A 310 39.84 -29.82 14.70
N ARG A 311 40.57 -30.33 13.70
CA ARG A 311 40.87 -29.79 12.35
C ARG A 311 39.89 -30.20 11.22
N ALA A 312 39.92 -29.38 10.16
CA ALA A 312 39.83 -29.66 8.71
C ALA A 312 38.47 -29.64 8.00
N GLY A 313 38.38 -28.80 6.95
CA GLY A 313 37.59 -29.07 5.74
C GLY A 313 36.56 -28.00 5.36
N TYR A 314 36.88 -27.22 4.33
CA TYR A 314 36.02 -26.31 3.52
C TYR A 314 35.65 -24.94 4.10
N ALA A 315 36.23 -23.91 3.48
CA ALA A 315 35.83 -22.52 3.61
C ALA A 315 34.49 -22.30 2.90
N ARG A 316 33.48 -21.94 3.69
CA ARG A 316 32.23 -21.34 3.21
C ARG A 316 32.15 -19.98 3.89
N VAL A 317 32.23 -18.90 3.12
CA VAL A 317 31.93 -17.56 3.61
C VAL A 317 30.46 -17.58 4.05
N PRO A 318 30.14 -17.32 5.33
CA PRO A 318 28.76 -17.24 5.75
C PRO A 318 28.15 -15.98 5.13
N GLY A 319 27.21 -16.14 4.20
CA GLY A 319 26.22 -15.09 3.94
C GLY A 319 25.41 -14.83 5.22
N PRO A 320 24.84 -13.62 5.39
CA PRO A 320 24.06 -13.28 6.57
C PRO A 320 22.94 -14.31 6.75
N ARG A 321 22.96 -15.01 7.89
CA ARG A 321 21.89 -15.95 8.24
C ARG A 321 20.74 -15.14 8.82
N TYR A 322 19.61 -15.10 8.11
CA TYR A 322 18.31 -14.85 8.72
C TYR A 322 17.98 -16.02 9.67
N THR A 323 18.49 -15.96 10.90
CA THR A 323 18.09 -16.90 11.95
C THR A 323 16.80 -16.40 12.59
N ALA A 324 15.69 -17.03 12.22
CA ALA A 324 14.42 -16.92 12.94
C ALA A 324 14.48 -17.66 14.29
N THR A 325 15.46 -17.36 15.15
CA THR A 325 15.52 -17.85 16.53
C THR A 325 16.45 -16.96 17.38
N SER A 326 15.90 -15.88 17.94
CA SER A 326 16.10 -15.44 19.34
C SER A 326 15.58 -14.00 19.53
N GLY A 327 14.41 -13.89 20.14
CA GLY A 327 14.06 -12.86 21.13
C GLY A 327 13.97 -11.37 20.79
N ALA A 328 14.47 -10.82 19.66
CA ALA A 328 14.58 -9.36 19.51
C ALA A 328 14.05 -8.72 18.20
N SER A 329 13.59 -9.47 17.21
CA SER A 329 13.23 -8.91 15.89
C SER A 329 11.72 -8.70 15.64
N SER A 330 10.82 -9.27 16.45
CA SER A 330 9.38 -9.39 16.12
C SER A 330 8.48 -8.16 16.36
N ARG A 331 9.04 -6.95 16.53
CA ARG A 331 8.23 -5.72 16.67
C ARG A 331 7.98 -4.98 15.36
N HIS A 332 8.94 -4.99 14.41
CA HIS A 332 8.95 -4.07 13.27
C HIS A 332 8.31 -4.65 11.99
N LEU A 333 7.94 -5.93 12.02
CA LEU A 333 7.27 -6.64 10.92
C LEU A 333 5.79 -6.95 11.21
N ARG A 334 5.21 -6.34 12.26
CA ARG A 334 3.76 -6.45 12.46
C ARG A 334 3.06 -5.57 11.44
N ILE A 335 2.36 -6.22 10.51
CA ILE A 335 1.28 -5.58 9.77
C ILE A 335 0.09 -5.51 10.72
N LEU A 336 -0.25 -4.30 11.15
CA LEU A 336 -1.33 -4.07 12.10
C LEU A 336 -2.64 -3.88 11.34
N SER A 337 -3.10 -4.93 10.69
CA SER A 337 -4.45 -4.96 10.15
C SER A 337 -5.47 -5.22 11.26
N LYS A 338 -6.32 -4.24 11.54
CA LYS A 338 -7.42 -4.36 12.50
C LYS A 338 -8.78 -4.54 11.79
N LEU A 339 -8.82 -5.29 10.69
CA LEU A 339 -10.06 -5.57 9.96
C LEU A 339 -10.90 -6.71 10.61
N THR A 340 -10.32 -7.51 11.53
CA THR A 340 -11.02 -8.68 12.13
C THR A 340 -12.27 -8.38 12.97
N THR A 341 -13.40 -8.98 12.59
CA THR A 341 -14.64 -9.01 13.39
C THR A 341 -14.46 -9.96 14.59
N ALA A 342 -14.91 -9.56 15.78
CA ALA A 342 -15.13 -10.54 16.84
C ALA A 342 -16.25 -11.51 16.37
N PRO A 343 -16.13 -12.83 16.57
CA PRO A 343 -17.16 -13.75 16.13
C PRO A 343 -18.47 -13.48 16.88
N PRO A 344 -19.65 -13.63 16.22
CA PRO A 344 -20.92 -13.54 16.91
C PRO A 344 -21.00 -14.66 17.96
N ARG A 345 -21.44 -14.32 19.18
CA ARG A 345 -21.74 -15.30 20.22
C ARG A 345 -22.86 -16.24 19.73
N PRO A 346 -22.80 -17.55 20.03
CA PRO A 346 -23.88 -18.47 19.63
C PRO A 346 -25.14 -18.15 20.43
N GLY A 347 -26.18 -17.66 19.76
CA GLY A 347 -27.46 -17.33 20.35
C GLY A 347 -28.61 -17.69 19.41
N LEU A 348 -29.18 -18.88 19.64
CA LEU A 348 -30.57 -19.29 19.36
C LEU A 348 -31.21 -18.86 18.02
N LEU A 349 -31.17 -19.78 17.05
CA LEU A 349 -32.07 -19.82 15.89
C LEU A 349 -33.54 -19.90 16.33
N PRO A 350 -34.46 -19.18 15.66
CA PRO A 350 -35.80 -19.66 15.43
C PRO A 350 -35.90 -20.31 14.04
N MET A 351 -36.40 -21.54 14.05
CA MET A 351 -36.81 -22.32 12.89
C MET A 351 -37.68 -21.52 11.92
N TRP A 352 -37.26 -21.47 10.65
CA TRP A 352 -38.18 -21.35 9.53
C TRP A 352 -37.87 -22.47 8.54
N THR A 353 -38.80 -23.41 8.44
CA THR A 353 -38.83 -24.49 7.46
C THR A 353 -39.13 -23.93 6.08
N TRP A 354 -38.29 -24.23 5.09
CA TRP A 354 -38.69 -24.21 3.69
C TRP A 354 -38.30 -25.52 3.02
N SER A 355 -39.32 -26.18 2.48
CA SER A 355 -39.25 -27.46 1.78
C SER A 355 -38.85 -27.22 0.33
N ALA A 356 -37.74 -27.80 -0.11
CA ALA A 356 -37.40 -27.90 -1.52
C ALA A 356 -37.41 -29.38 -1.93
N SER A 357 -38.49 -29.78 -2.59
CA SER A 357 -38.61 -31.03 -3.32
C SER A 357 -38.62 -30.75 -4.81
N SER A 358 -37.56 -31.13 -5.52
CA SER A 358 -37.64 -31.85 -6.79
C SER A 358 -36.24 -32.16 -7.32
N ARG A 359 -36.00 -33.46 -7.50
CA ARG A 359 -34.92 -34.01 -8.32
C ARG A 359 -35.32 -33.84 -9.78
N MET A 360 -34.36 -33.51 -10.65
CA MET A 360 -34.32 -34.10 -11.98
C MET A 360 -32.89 -34.11 -12.51
N SER A 361 -32.39 -35.34 -12.65
CA SER A 361 -31.23 -35.75 -13.43
C SER A 361 -31.48 -35.59 -14.92
N HIS A 362 -30.50 -35.15 -15.71
CA HIS A 362 -30.08 -35.79 -16.97
C HIS A 362 -28.93 -35.04 -17.69
N ARG A 363 -27.81 -35.75 -17.83
CA ARG A 363 -26.91 -35.82 -19.00
C ARG A 363 -26.60 -37.32 -19.18
N PRO A 364 -26.22 -37.87 -20.36
CA PRO A 364 -25.37 -37.26 -21.39
C PRO A 364 -25.67 -37.66 -22.87
N ARG A 365 -25.02 -37.00 -23.85
CA ARG A 365 -24.05 -37.57 -24.83
C ARG A 365 -23.89 -36.73 -26.12
N PRO A 366 -22.77 -36.90 -26.86
CA PRO A 366 -22.28 -36.00 -27.91
C PRO A 366 -22.52 -36.54 -29.34
N CYS A 367 -22.38 -35.65 -30.33
CA CYS A 367 -22.21 -35.91 -31.76
C CYS A 367 -21.42 -34.72 -32.33
N SER A 368 -20.57 -34.78 -33.35
CA SER A 368 -19.85 -35.79 -34.12
C SER A 368 -19.31 -34.97 -35.31
N ALA A 369 -18.03 -35.13 -35.65
CA ALA A 369 -17.40 -34.47 -36.78
C ALA A 369 -17.99 -34.96 -38.13
N SER A 370 -17.95 -34.09 -39.14
CA SER A 370 -18.00 -34.48 -40.55
C SER A 370 -16.89 -33.75 -41.30
N ASP A 371 -15.98 -34.54 -41.84
CA ASP A 371 -14.96 -34.16 -42.82
C ASP A 371 -15.57 -33.72 -44.16
N GLY A 372 -14.85 -32.85 -44.87
CA GLY A 372 -15.18 -32.39 -46.22
C GLY A 372 -14.03 -31.60 -46.84
N THR A 373 -13.02 -32.32 -47.29
CA THR A 373 -11.83 -31.88 -48.04
C THR A 373 -12.11 -31.04 -49.30
N THR A 374 -11.31 -30.01 -49.60
CA THR A 374 -10.25 -30.03 -50.65
C THR A 374 -9.55 -28.67 -50.90
N ARG A 375 -8.21 -28.75 -50.97
CA ARG A 375 -7.18 -27.94 -51.66
C ARG A 375 -7.59 -26.66 -52.43
N ALA A 376 -6.82 -25.58 -52.24
CA ALA A 376 -5.71 -25.17 -53.11
C ALA A 376 -5.07 -23.86 -52.62
N GLY A 377 -3.76 -23.70 -52.85
CA GLY A 377 -2.95 -22.60 -52.33
C GLY A 377 -3.15 -21.25 -53.02
N GLY A 378 -2.71 -20.21 -52.34
CA GLY A 378 -2.59 -18.86 -52.86
C GLY A 378 -1.85 -17.98 -51.87
N ARG A 379 -0.56 -17.74 -52.11
CA ARG A 379 0.18 -16.65 -51.48
C ARG A 379 -0.38 -15.35 -52.03
N GLU A 380 -0.95 -14.50 -51.19
CA GLU A 380 -1.16 -13.09 -51.55
C GLU A 380 -0.59 -12.15 -50.50
N ARG A 381 0.10 -11.15 -51.05
CA ARG A 381 0.95 -10.17 -50.39
C ARG A 381 0.06 -9.03 -49.90
N PHE A 382 0.28 -8.56 -48.68
CA PHE A 382 -0.23 -7.27 -48.22
C PHE A 382 0.44 -6.13 -49.01
N PRO A 383 -0.29 -5.15 -49.57
CA PRO A 383 0.32 -3.96 -50.13
C PRO A 383 0.65 -2.94 -49.03
N ALA A 384 1.83 -2.34 -49.16
CA ALA A 384 2.34 -1.27 -48.33
C ALA A 384 1.55 0.04 -48.52
N VAL A 385 1.33 0.77 -47.43
CA VAL A 385 0.82 2.15 -47.42
C VAL A 385 2.00 3.12 -47.61
N PRO A 386 1.95 4.07 -48.56
CA PRO A 386 3.01 5.04 -48.74
C PRO A 386 2.89 6.21 -47.75
N GLY A 387 4.03 6.66 -47.24
CA GLY A 387 4.11 7.72 -46.23
C GLY A 387 4.37 9.14 -46.78
N LYS A 388 4.18 10.08 -45.83
CA LYS A 388 4.75 11.45 -45.72
C LYS A 388 4.17 12.55 -46.65
N PRO A 389 4.22 13.85 -46.26
CA PRO A 389 5.24 14.48 -45.39
C PRO A 389 4.75 15.47 -44.31
N GLY A 390 5.61 15.71 -43.31
CA GLY A 390 5.56 16.92 -42.47
C GLY A 390 6.17 18.13 -43.21
N PRO A 391 6.14 19.33 -42.60
CA PRO A 391 7.43 19.89 -42.17
C PRO A 391 7.42 20.79 -40.91
N ALA A 392 8.58 20.75 -40.25
CA ALA A 392 9.41 21.83 -39.71
C ALA A 392 8.88 22.88 -38.69
N SER A 393 9.58 22.85 -37.56
CA SER A 393 9.93 23.89 -36.57
C SER A 393 10.07 25.34 -37.07
N ALA A 394 9.75 26.33 -36.22
CA ALA A 394 10.74 27.09 -35.45
C ALA A 394 10.16 28.27 -34.62
N THR A 395 10.80 28.50 -33.46
CA THR A 395 11.08 29.79 -32.77
C THR A 395 10.07 30.44 -31.80
N SER A 396 10.60 30.61 -30.58
CA SER A 396 10.36 31.58 -29.50
C SER A 396 9.20 32.59 -29.56
N MET A 397 8.52 32.77 -28.43
CA MET A 397 8.44 34.07 -27.76
C MET A 397 8.08 33.93 -26.28
N ARG A 398 8.79 34.71 -25.45
CA ARG A 398 8.50 34.99 -24.04
C ARG A 398 7.20 35.80 -23.97
N HIS A 399 6.40 35.63 -22.91
CA HIS A 399 5.80 36.77 -22.22
C HIS A 399 5.29 36.43 -20.81
N PHE A 400 5.27 37.49 -20.02
CA PHE A 400 5.08 37.66 -18.59
C PHE A 400 3.66 37.30 -18.08
N SER A 401 3.63 37.04 -16.76
CA SER A 401 2.54 37.18 -15.76
C SER A 401 1.64 38.44 -15.95
N PRO A 402 0.46 38.62 -15.28
CA PRO A 402 0.31 38.39 -13.83
C PRO A 402 -1.07 37.92 -13.26
N SER A 403 -0.99 37.35 -12.05
CA SER A 403 -1.91 37.45 -10.90
C SER A 403 -3.43 37.60 -11.10
N ARG A 404 -4.18 36.68 -10.51
CA ARG A 404 -5.12 36.95 -9.40
C ARG A 404 -5.33 35.70 -8.56
#